data_AF-X1SSS8-F1
#
_entry.id   AF-X1SSS8-F1
#
_cell.length_a   1.000
_cell.length_b   1.000
_cell.length_c   1.000
_cell.angle_alpha   90.00
_cell.angle_beta   90.00
_cell.angle_gamma   90.00
#
_symmetry.space_group_name_H-M   'P 1'
#
loop_
_entity.id
_entity.type
_entity.pdbx_description
1 polymer ?
#
loop_
_entity_poly.entity_id
_entity_poly.type
_entity_poly.pdbx_seq_one_letter_code
_entity_poly.pdbx_strand_id
1 'polypeptide(L)'
;MWNWIKKNQRGIITALVTVALCIWLYACESKVRSLDGSGQLINRAELQLELDRFMATAQIRMADLDRQDAFRSLIIENSIVIAQGQPFSLVGLITGIAGIYGLTHATSKVVSAAKKSQAKRKANNGTG
;
A
#
# COMPACT_ATOMS: atom_id res chain seq x y z
N MET A 1 -58.00 22.54 -1.83
CA MET A 1 -56.56 22.19 -1.82
C MET A 1 -55.70 23.18 -1.03
N TRP A 2 -55.83 24.48 -1.27
CA TRP A 2 -55.03 25.53 -0.59
C TRP A 2 -55.15 25.55 0.95
N ASN A 3 -56.34 25.30 1.50
CA ASN A 3 -56.55 25.27 2.96
C ASN A 3 -55.85 24.08 3.65
N TRP A 4 -55.66 22.97 2.93
CA TRP A 4 -54.94 21.80 3.45
C TRP A 4 -53.44 22.10 3.57
N ILE A 5 -52.88 22.78 2.56
CA ILE A 5 -51.47 23.22 2.55
C ILE A 5 -51.19 24.20 3.69
N LYS A 6 -52.08 25.18 3.94
CA LYS A 6 -51.93 26.10 5.08
C LYS A 6 -51.94 25.39 6.44
N LYS A 7 -52.76 24.35 6.60
CA LYS A 7 -52.87 23.60 7.86
C LYS A 7 -51.62 22.76 8.15
N ASN A 8 -50.98 22.24 7.11
CA ASN A 8 -49.81 21.36 7.23
C ASN A 8 -48.46 22.04 6.91
N GLN A 9 -48.45 23.37 6.73
CA GLN A 9 -47.25 24.13 6.35
C GLN A 9 -46.08 23.92 7.32
N ARG A 10 -46.34 23.82 8.63
CA ARG A 10 -45.29 23.52 9.63
C ARG A 10 -44.64 22.15 9.41
N GLY A 11 -45.44 21.12 9.10
CA GLY A 11 -44.93 19.75 8.88
C GLY A 11 -44.08 19.63 7.62
N ILE A 12 -44.46 20.33 6.55
CA ILE A 12 -43.71 20.36 5.30
C ILE A 12 -42.36 21.06 5.49
N ILE A 13 -42.34 22.19 6.21
CA ILE A 13 -41.10 22.92 6.49
C ILE A 13 -40.17 22.06 7.36
N THR A 14 -40.68 21.41 8.41
CA THR A 14 -39.84 20.53 9.25
C THR A 14 -39.26 19.37 8.44
N ALA A 15 -40.04 18.72 7.58
CA ALA A 15 -39.55 17.63 6.75
C ALA A 15 -38.44 18.10 5.78
N LEU A 16 -38.61 19.26 5.17
CA LEU A 16 -37.63 19.83 4.24
C LEU A 16 -36.32 20.20 4.97
N VAL A 17 -36.42 20.80 6.16
CA VAL A 17 -35.25 21.09 7.01
C VAL A 17 -34.56 19.80 7.45
N THR A 18 -35.29 18.76 7.85
CA THR A 18 -34.70 17.46 8.22
C THR A 18 -33.96 16.82 7.06
N VAL A 19 -34.53 16.81 5.85
CA VAL A 19 -33.85 16.27 4.66
C VAL A 19 -32.59 17.07 4.34
N ALA A 20 -32.65 18.40 4.39
CA ALA A 20 -31.47 19.24 4.18
C ALA A 20 -30.37 18.97 5.22
N LEU A 21 -30.74 18.75 6.48
CA LEU A 21 -29.82 18.43 7.57
C LEU A 21 -29.20 17.04 7.38
N CYS A 22 -29.98 16.05 6.94
CA CYS A 22 -29.45 14.73 6.58
C CYS A 22 -28.44 14.79 5.43
N ILE A 23 -28.73 15.55 4.37
CA ILE A 23 -27.79 15.74 3.24
C ILE A 23 -26.52 16.45 3.72
N TRP A 24 -26.66 17.48 4.56
CA TRP A 24 -25.53 18.21 5.13
C TRP A 24 -24.63 17.30 5.98
N LEU A 25 -25.23 16.46 6.84
CA LEU A 25 -24.49 15.50 7.65
C LEU A 25 -23.80 14.44 6.79
N TYR A 26 -24.43 14.01 5.69
CA TYR A 26 -23.85 13.02 4.77
C TYR A 26 -22.70 13.60 3.94
N ALA A 27 -22.72 14.91 3.66
CA ALA A 27 -21.68 15.60 2.90
C ALA A 27 -20.42 15.93 3.73
N CYS A 28 -20.50 15.84 5.07
CA CYS A 28 -19.35 16.07 5.94
C CYS A 28 -18.45 14.83 6.00
N GLU A 29 -17.54 14.70 5.04
CA GLU A 29 -16.54 13.62 5.07
C GLU A 29 -15.59 13.79 6.27
N SER A 30 -15.38 12.70 7.03
CA SER A 30 -14.44 12.68 8.14
C SER A 30 -13.00 12.84 7.63
N LYS A 31 -12.35 13.96 7.98
CA LYS A 31 -10.94 14.22 7.66
C LYS A 31 -10.05 13.84 8.83
N VAL A 32 -8.92 13.20 8.53
CA VAL A 32 -7.91 12.79 9.54
C VAL A 32 -6.55 13.42 9.19
N ARG A 33 -5.70 13.66 10.18
CA ARG A 33 -4.34 14.15 9.93
C ARG A 33 -3.51 13.13 9.14
N SER A 34 -2.68 13.63 8.23
CA SER A 34 -1.69 12.89 7.44
C SER A 34 -0.73 12.06 8.31
N LEU A 35 -0.32 10.88 7.83
CA LEU A 35 0.74 10.08 8.49
C LEU A 35 2.16 10.59 8.18
N ASP A 36 2.36 11.27 7.05
CA ASP A 36 3.66 11.80 6.58
C ASP A 36 4.13 13.08 7.30
N GLY A 37 3.54 13.42 8.45
CA GLY A 37 3.97 14.57 9.27
C GLY A 37 3.69 15.96 8.68
N SER A 38 3.12 16.05 7.47
CA SER A 38 2.77 17.33 6.79
C SER A 38 1.67 18.14 7.49
N GLY A 39 0.98 17.55 8.47
CA GLY A 39 -0.10 18.20 9.22
C GLY A 39 -1.36 18.46 8.40
N GLN A 40 -1.41 17.98 7.16
CA GLN A 40 -2.54 18.16 6.26
C GLN A 40 -3.71 17.25 6.66
N LEU A 41 -4.95 17.76 6.54
CA LEU A 41 -6.16 16.98 6.76
C LEU A 41 -6.53 16.26 5.47
N ILE A 42 -6.41 14.94 5.50
CA ILE A 42 -6.52 14.06 4.34
C ILE A 42 -7.86 13.30 4.40
N ASN A 43 -8.45 13.04 3.23
CA ASN A 43 -9.66 12.23 3.13
C ASN A 43 -9.35 10.73 3.22
N ARG A 44 -10.36 9.90 3.50
CA ARG A 44 -10.22 8.44 3.65
C ARG A 44 -9.57 7.77 2.43
N ALA A 45 -9.89 8.20 1.21
CA ALA A 45 -9.33 7.63 -0.02
C ALA A 45 -7.83 7.93 -0.18
N GLU A 46 -7.43 9.16 0.15
CA GLU A 46 -6.03 9.59 0.10
C GLU A 46 -5.22 8.96 1.24
N LEU A 47 -5.80 8.80 2.42
CA LEU A 47 -5.18 8.09 3.56
C LEU A 47 -4.87 6.61 3.21
N GLN A 48 -5.77 5.94 2.47
CA GLN A 48 -5.52 4.57 2.00
C GLN A 48 -4.35 4.50 1.01
N LEU A 49 -4.23 5.48 0.12
CA LEU A 49 -3.13 5.55 -0.84
C LEU A 49 -1.78 5.79 -0.13
N GLU A 50 -1.79 6.65 0.89
CA GLU A 50 -0.61 6.94 1.73
C GLU A 50 -0.17 5.69 2.50
N LEU A 51 -1.13 4.97 3.10
CA LEU A 51 -0.84 3.73 3.83
C LEU A 51 -0.26 2.63 2.93
N ASP A 52 -0.80 2.45 1.72
CA ASP A 52 -0.30 1.45 0.77
C ASP A 52 1.14 1.76 0.33
N ARG A 53 1.46 3.05 0.13
CA ARG A 53 2.82 3.51 -0.16
C ARG A 53 3.78 3.21 1.00
N PHE A 54 3.37 3.45 2.24
CA PHE A 54 4.18 3.14 3.42
C PHE A 54 4.40 1.64 3.56
N MET A 55 3.36 0.82 3.39
CA MET A 55 3.46 -0.64 3.45
C MET A 55 4.39 -1.20 2.37
N ALA A 56 4.28 -0.73 1.13
CA ALA A 56 5.16 -1.15 0.04
C ALA A 56 6.63 -0.79 0.33
N THR A 57 6.87 0.41 0.88
CA THR A 57 8.22 0.83 1.28
C THR A 57 8.76 -0.03 2.42
N ALA A 58 7.94 -0.32 3.43
CA ALA A 58 8.30 -1.19 4.55
C ALA A 58 8.63 -2.62 4.08
N GLN A 59 7.86 -3.18 3.15
CA GLN A 59 8.11 -4.51 2.60
C GLN A 59 9.46 -4.61 1.87
N ILE A 60 9.84 -3.59 1.10
CA ILE A 60 11.15 -3.55 0.44
C ILE A 60 12.27 -3.54 1.48
N ARG A 61 12.13 -2.73 2.53
CA ARG A 61 13.12 -2.66 3.61
C ARG A 61 13.22 -3.97 4.38
N MET A 62 12.08 -4.62 4.68
CA MET A 62 12.06 -5.94 5.31
C MET A 62 12.74 -6.99 4.44
N ALA A 63 12.49 -7.01 3.13
CA ALA A 63 13.16 -7.93 2.22
C ALA A 63 14.69 -7.71 2.15
N ASP A 64 15.16 -6.46 2.26
CA ASP A 64 16.59 -6.17 2.34
C ASP A 64 17.19 -6.54 3.71
N LEU A 65 16.42 -6.48 4.80
CA LEU A 65 16.83 -7.01 6.10
C LEU A 65 16.93 -8.55 6.07
N ASP A 66 15.93 -9.24 5.51
CA ASP A 66 15.94 -10.71 5.37
C ASP A 66 17.15 -11.19 4.55
N ARG A 67 17.53 -10.45 3.50
CA ARG A 67 18.75 -10.73 2.73
C ARG A 67 20.00 -10.59 3.58
N GLN A 68 20.10 -9.56 4.41
CA GLN A 68 21.25 -9.36 5.30
C GLN A 68 21.36 -10.47 6.34
N ASP A 69 20.24 -10.91 6.91
CA ASP A 69 20.22 -12.03 7.85
C ASP A 69 20.57 -13.36 7.17
N ALA A 70 20.12 -13.57 5.93
CA ALA A 70 20.53 -14.72 5.11
C ALA A 70 22.03 -14.70 4.79
N PHE A 71 22.61 -13.54 4.45
CA PHE A 71 24.05 -13.42 4.26
C PHE A 71 24.82 -13.65 5.56
N ARG A 72 24.34 -13.10 6.68
CA ARG A 72 24.99 -13.26 7.98
C ARG A 72 24.99 -14.71 8.44
N SER A 73 23.87 -15.43 8.28
CA SER A 73 23.80 -16.86 8.59
C SER A 73 24.74 -17.68 7.72
N LEU A 74 24.80 -17.44 6.41
CA LEU A 74 25.78 -18.07 5.52
C LEU A 74 27.23 -17.79 5.94
N ILE A 75 27.56 -16.55 6.34
CA ILE A 75 28.90 -16.21 6.81
C ILE A 75 29.21 -16.92 8.13
N ILE A 76 28.27 -16.93 9.09
CA ILE A 76 28.47 -17.58 10.40
C ILE A 76 28.67 -19.09 10.21
N GLU A 77 27.79 -19.74 9.44
CA GLU A 77 27.87 -21.16 9.16
C GLU A 77 29.19 -21.54 8.48
N ASN A 78 29.64 -20.77 7.47
CA ASN A 78 30.93 -21.01 6.83
C ASN A 78 32.13 -20.64 7.72
N SER A 79 32.01 -19.68 8.63
CA SER A 79 33.08 -19.28 9.56
C SER A 79 33.35 -20.33 10.65
N ILE A 80 32.32 -21.04 11.11
CA ILE A 80 32.47 -22.19 12.02
C ILE A 80 33.21 -23.34 11.32
N VAL A 81 32.99 -23.53 10.02
CA VAL A 81 33.70 -24.51 9.19
C VAL A 81 35.18 -24.13 8.97
N ILE A 82 35.49 -22.84 8.83
CA ILE A 82 36.89 -22.35 8.74
C ILE A 82 37.64 -22.53 10.06
N ALA A 83 36.96 -22.34 11.21
CA ALA A 83 37.55 -22.56 12.53
C ALA A 83 37.84 -24.05 12.82
N GLN A 84 37.22 -24.99 12.10
CA GLN A 84 37.40 -26.44 12.25
C GLN A 84 38.25 -27.09 11.15
N GLY A 85 38.87 -26.31 10.24
CA GLY A 85 39.85 -26.82 9.28
C GLY A 85 39.31 -27.70 8.16
N GLN A 86 38.01 -27.62 7.82
CA GLN A 86 37.41 -28.37 6.70
C GLN A 86 37.32 -27.53 5.41
N PRO A 87 37.47 -28.13 4.22
CA PRO A 87 37.57 -27.40 2.97
C PRO A 87 36.21 -26.81 2.56
N PHE A 88 36.24 -25.55 2.11
CA PHE A 88 35.09 -24.81 1.57
C PHE A 88 34.19 -25.70 0.69
N SER A 89 32.92 -25.89 1.06
CA SER A 89 31.95 -26.49 0.15
C SER A 89 31.48 -25.41 -0.85
N LEU A 90 32.15 -25.38 -2.00
CA LEU A 90 31.84 -24.50 -3.14
C LEU A 90 30.36 -24.57 -3.53
N VAL A 91 29.73 -25.72 -3.29
CA VAL A 91 28.31 -25.99 -3.54
C VAL A 91 27.39 -25.09 -2.70
N GLY A 92 27.68 -24.85 -1.43
CA GLY A 92 26.85 -24.00 -0.57
C GLY A 92 26.87 -22.54 -1.02
N LEU A 93 28.05 -22.07 -1.43
CA LEU A 93 28.25 -20.69 -1.89
C LEU A 93 27.61 -20.45 -3.27
N ILE A 94 27.74 -21.41 -4.19
CA ILE A 94 27.06 -21.37 -5.50
C ILE A 94 25.54 -21.44 -5.32
N THR A 95 25.04 -22.29 -4.42
CA THR A 95 23.59 -22.43 -4.17
C THR A 95 23.01 -21.17 -3.56
N GLY A 96 23.71 -20.54 -2.61
CA GLY A 96 23.32 -19.24 -2.05
C GLY A 96 23.29 -18.12 -3.09
N ILE A 97 24.33 -18.00 -3.91
CA ILE A 97 24.39 -17.00 -5.00
C ILE A 97 23.31 -17.28 -6.05
N ALA A 98 23.11 -18.54 -6.46
CA ALA A 98 22.09 -18.93 -7.44
C ALA A 98 20.67 -18.65 -6.93
N GLY A 99 20.40 -18.89 -5.64
CA GLY A 99 19.10 -18.57 -5.02
C GLY A 99 18.81 -17.07 -5.05
N ILE A 100 19.80 -16.24 -4.71
CA ILE A 100 19.66 -14.78 -4.71
C ILE A 100 19.51 -14.24 -6.14
N TYR A 101 20.29 -14.76 -7.09
CA TYR A 101 20.22 -14.36 -8.49
C TYR A 101 18.88 -14.76 -9.12
N GLY A 102 18.39 -15.97 -8.83
CA GLY A 102 17.09 -16.47 -9.27
C GLY A 102 15.92 -15.64 -8.73
N LEU A 103 15.94 -15.29 -7.45
CA LEU A 103 14.90 -14.44 -6.85
C LEU A 103 14.89 -13.02 -7.44
N THR A 104 16.07 -12.46 -7.68
CA THR A 104 16.22 -11.09 -8.21
C THR A 104 15.78 -11.00 -9.69
N HIS A 105 16.06 -12.03 -10.48
CA HIS A 105 15.56 -12.12 -11.86
C HIS A 105 14.06 -12.41 -11.95
N ALA A 106 13.50 -13.19 -11.03
CA ALA A 106 12.06 -13.44 -10.98
C ALA A 106 11.27 -12.17 -10.60
N THR A 107 11.74 -11.44 -9.59
CA THR A 107 11.07 -10.21 -9.12
C THR A 107 11.13 -9.08 -10.15
N SER A 108 12.25 -8.87 -10.84
CA SER A 108 12.38 -7.84 -11.89
C SER A 108 11.45 -8.09 -13.09
N LYS A 109 11.25 -9.35 -13.50
CA LYS A 109 10.28 -9.71 -14.54
C LYS A 109 8.83 -9.41 -14.11
N VAL A 110 8.46 -9.74 -12.89
CA VAL A 110 7.12 -9.45 -12.35
C VAL A 110 6.87 -7.95 -12.26
N VAL A 111 7.83 -7.17 -11.76
CA VAL A 111 7.73 -5.71 -11.67
C VAL A 111 7.63 -5.07 -13.06
N SER A 112 8.40 -5.54 -14.04
CA SER A 112 8.32 -5.04 -15.43
C SER A 112 6.98 -5.37 -16.10
N ALA A 113 6.43 -6.56 -15.85
CA ALA A 113 5.11 -6.97 -16.36
C ALA A 113 3.99 -6.14 -15.71
N ALA A 114 4.07 -5.88 -14.41
CA ALA A 114 3.14 -5.01 -13.69
C ALA A 114 3.17 -3.57 -14.22
N LYS A 115 4.37 -2.99 -14.43
CA LYS A 115 4.54 -1.66 -15.04
C LYS A 115 3.95 -1.59 -16.45
N LYS A 116 4.17 -2.62 -17.28
CA LYS A 116 3.62 -2.69 -18.65
C LYS A 116 2.09 -2.77 -18.65
N SER A 117 1.50 -3.54 -17.73
CA SER A 117 0.05 -3.62 -17.53
C SER A 117 -0.54 -2.27 -17.07
N GLN A 118 0.13 -1.59 -16.15
CA GLN A 118 -0.28 -0.27 -15.66
C GLN A 118 -0.18 0.81 -16.75
N ALA A 119 0.88 0.81 -17.57
CA ALA A 119 1.02 1.71 -18.71
C ALA A 119 -0.10 1.52 -19.75
N LYS A 120 -0.48 0.26 -20.01
CA LYS A 120 -1.59 -0.07 -20.90
C LYS A 120 -2.94 0.44 -20.36
N ARG A 121 -3.17 0.36 -19.05
CA ARG A 121 -4.37 0.92 -18.41
C ARG A 121 -4.41 2.45 -18.47
N LYS A 122 -3.27 3.13 -18.27
CA LYS A 122 -3.18 4.59 -18.38
C LYS A 122 -3.46 5.09 -19.81
N ALA A 123 -2.94 4.39 -20.82
CA ALA A 123 -3.24 4.72 -22.22
C ALA A 123 -4.73 4.57 -22.55
N ASN A 124 -5.39 3.57 -21.97
CA ASN A 124 -6.82 3.30 -22.21
C ASN A 124 -7.78 4.21 -21.43
N ASN A 125 -7.30 4.92 -20.40
CA ASN A 125 -8.10 5.87 -19.60
C ASN A 125 -7.91 7.35 -20.02
N GLY A 126 -7.09 7.63 -21.03
CA GLY A 126 -6.82 8.98 -21.54
C GLY A 126 -7.43 9.30 -22.91
N THR A 127 -8.26 8.41 -23.46
CA THR A 127 -9.02 8.63 -24.70
C THR A 127 -10.51 8.47 -24.40
N GLY A 128 -11.11 9.55 -23.91
CA GLY A 128 -12.53 9.72 -23.65
C GLY A 128 -12.81 11.20 -23.44
#